data_AF-A0A3D4ASS1-F1
#
_entry.id   AF-A0A3D4ASS1-F1
#
_cell.length_a   1.000
_cell.length_b   1.000
_cell.length_c   1.000
_cell.angle_alpha   90.00
_cell.angle_beta   90.00
_cell.angle_gamma   90.00
#
_symmetry.space_group_name_H-M   'P 1'
#
loop_
_entity.id
_entity.type
_entity.pdbx_description
1 polymer ?
#
loop_
_entity_poly.entity_id
_entity_poly.type
_entity_poly.pdbx_seq_one_letter_code
_entity_poly.pdbx_strand_id
1 'polypeptide(L)'
;MMKQLLFLTTAILLLSGCNEDTSEQKEFIDQVKANTTARVEKIPELVKFEHFAYNAKDLRSPFVAPEPEIIQNKLTQVKNCLHPDPERVRQPLEKYPLDNLAMKGTIGSNGKTWALITAADNTLHRVSIGSYLGTYDGKVS
;
A
#
# COMPACT_ATOMS: atom_id res chain seq x y z
N MET A 1 -76.66 45.37 -36.47
CA MET A 1 -76.88 43.92 -36.68
C MET A 1 -75.69 43.21 -37.35
N MET A 2 -75.13 43.71 -38.46
CA MET A 2 -73.99 43.06 -39.17
C MET A 2 -72.74 42.78 -38.31
N LYS A 3 -72.37 43.68 -37.39
CA LYS A 3 -71.17 43.55 -36.54
C LYS A 3 -71.29 42.44 -35.48
N GLN A 4 -72.52 42.17 -35.01
CA GLN A 4 -72.79 41.07 -34.07
C GLN A 4 -72.83 39.71 -34.78
N LEU A 5 -73.30 39.68 -36.04
CA LEU A 5 -73.24 38.47 -36.88
C LEU A 5 -71.78 38.07 -37.17
N LEU A 6 -70.90 39.04 -37.42
CA LEU A 6 -69.47 38.81 -37.65
C LEU A 6 -68.77 38.26 -36.40
N PHE A 7 -69.12 38.77 -35.21
CA PHE A 7 -68.57 38.30 -33.95
C PHE A 7 -69.05 36.86 -33.62
N LEU A 8 -70.32 36.57 -33.86
CA LEU A 8 -70.90 35.24 -33.60
C LEU A 8 -70.30 34.18 -34.55
N THR A 9 -70.13 34.51 -35.83
CA THR A 9 -69.49 33.61 -36.81
C THR A 9 -68.02 33.36 -36.49
N THR A 10 -67.29 34.38 -36.05
CA THR A 10 -65.89 34.23 -35.61
C THR A 10 -65.78 33.37 -34.36
N ALA A 11 -66.70 33.52 -33.41
CA ALA A 11 -66.74 32.69 -32.20
C ALA A 11 -67.02 31.21 -32.52
N ILE A 12 -67.97 30.91 -33.41
CA ILE A 12 -68.27 29.53 -33.83
C ILE A 12 -67.05 28.89 -34.53
N LEU A 13 -66.30 29.66 -35.32
CA LEU A 13 -65.10 29.16 -35.98
C LEU A 13 -63.99 28.80 -34.98
N LEU A 14 -63.85 29.57 -33.90
CA LEU A 14 -62.89 29.31 -32.81
C LEU A 14 -63.24 28.07 -31.98
N LEU A 15 -64.51 27.63 -31.94
CA LEU A 15 -64.91 26.41 -31.22
C LEU A 15 -64.68 25.12 -32.02
N SER A 16 -64.33 25.20 -33.31
CA SER A 16 -64.14 24.01 -34.18
C SER A 16 -62.88 23.18 -33.87
N GLY A 17 -61.99 23.67 -32.99
CA GLY A 17 -60.80 22.94 -32.54
C GLY A 17 -61.02 21.99 -31.36
N CYS A 18 -62.21 21.99 -30.75
CA CYS A 18 -62.53 21.07 -29.66
C CYS A 18 -63.01 19.73 -30.26
N ASN A 19 -62.11 18.74 -30.34
CA ASN A 19 -62.42 17.38 -30.77
C ASN A 19 -61.88 16.39 -29.72
N GLU A 20 -62.71 15.42 -29.32
CA GLU A 20 -62.41 14.41 -28.30
C GLU A 20 -61.83 13.12 -28.90
N ASP A 21 -61.60 13.10 -30.21
CA ASP A 21 -61.11 11.91 -30.90
C ASP A 21 -59.68 11.55 -30.45
N THR A 22 -59.59 10.44 -29.71
CA THR A 22 -58.36 9.87 -29.15
C THR A 22 -58.01 8.54 -29.80
N SER A 23 -58.64 8.21 -30.93
CA SER A 23 -58.45 6.94 -31.65
C SER A 23 -56.99 6.71 -32.04
N GLU A 24 -56.33 7.71 -32.63
CA GLU A 24 -54.91 7.63 -33.03
C GLU A 24 -53.98 7.37 -31.84
N GLN A 25 -54.24 8.01 -30.68
CA GLN A 25 -53.45 7.79 -29.46
C GLN A 25 -53.62 6.37 -28.93
N LYS A 26 -54.84 5.83 -28.97
CA LYS A 26 -55.12 4.46 -28.55
C LYS A 26 -54.45 3.44 -29.48
N GLU A 27 -54.53 3.66 -30.79
CA GLU A 27 -53.90 2.79 -31.79
C GLU A 27 -52.38 2.75 -31.62
N PHE A 28 -51.75 3.91 -31.40
CA PHE A 28 -50.31 3.98 -31.11
C PHE A 28 -49.94 3.23 -29.82
N ILE A 29 -50.72 3.41 -28.75
CA ILE A 29 -50.50 2.70 -27.49
C ILE A 29 -50.60 1.19 -27.70
N ASP A 30 -51.59 0.71 -28.45
CA ASP A 30 -51.79 -0.71 -28.71
C ASP A 30 -50.66 -1.28 -29.60
N GLN A 31 -50.21 -0.52 -30.60
CA GLN A 31 -49.05 -0.89 -31.42
C GLN A 31 -47.76 -0.98 -30.60
N VAL A 32 -47.52 -0.02 -29.70
CA VAL A 32 -46.34 -0.03 -28.83
C VAL A 32 -46.41 -1.20 -27.85
N LYS A 33 -47.57 -1.46 -27.25
CA LYS A 33 -47.77 -2.62 -26.36
C LYS A 33 -47.54 -3.95 -27.08
N ALA A 34 -48.00 -4.08 -28.33
CA ALA A 34 -47.82 -5.30 -29.12
C ALA A 34 -46.36 -5.56 -29.50
N ASN A 35 -45.57 -4.51 -29.75
CA ASN A 35 -44.19 -4.64 -30.23
C ASN A 35 -43.12 -4.51 -29.14
N THR A 36 -43.49 -4.10 -27.91
CA THR A 36 -42.51 -3.92 -26.82
C THR A 36 -42.23 -5.24 -26.12
N THR A 37 -41.03 -5.79 -26.32
CA THR A 37 -40.53 -6.90 -25.52
C THR A 37 -40.04 -6.41 -24.16
N ALA A 38 -40.67 -6.87 -23.08
CA ALA A 38 -40.22 -6.59 -21.72
C ALA A 38 -38.84 -7.22 -21.48
N ARG A 39 -37.81 -6.39 -21.36
CA ARG A 39 -36.47 -6.84 -20.94
C ARG A 39 -36.43 -6.93 -19.43
N VAL A 40 -36.77 -8.11 -18.90
CA VAL A 40 -36.61 -8.40 -17.47
C VAL A 40 -35.17 -8.85 -17.25
N GLU A 41 -34.44 -8.13 -16.40
CA GLU A 41 -33.12 -8.59 -15.96
C GLU A 41 -33.27 -9.90 -15.19
N LYS A 42 -32.43 -10.89 -15.50
CA LYS A 42 -32.46 -12.16 -14.79
C LYS A 42 -32.13 -11.91 -13.32
N ILE A 43 -32.87 -12.61 -12.45
CA ILE A 43 -32.55 -12.65 -11.03
C ILE A 43 -31.10 -13.12 -10.89
N PRO A 44 -30.26 -12.41 -10.10
CA PRO A 44 -28.87 -12.80 -9.92
C PRO A 44 -28.80 -14.22 -9.34
N GLU A 45 -27.87 -15.01 -9.87
CA GLU A 45 -27.63 -16.35 -9.34
C GLU A 45 -27.02 -16.25 -7.95
N LEU A 46 -27.54 -17.05 -7.01
CA LEU A 46 -26.96 -17.16 -5.67
C LEU A 46 -25.57 -17.78 -5.79
N VAL A 47 -24.55 -17.01 -5.41
CA VAL A 47 -23.19 -17.54 -5.29
C VAL A 47 -23.19 -18.67 -4.26
N LYS A 48 -22.61 -19.81 -4.64
CA LYS A 48 -22.43 -20.92 -3.71
C LYS A 48 -21.46 -20.49 -2.61
N PHE A 49 -21.87 -20.66 -1.36
CA PHE A 49 -20.97 -20.48 -0.23
C PHE A 49 -19.94 -21.60 -0.23
N GLU A 50 -18.66 -21.25 -0.41
CA GLU A 50 -17.56 -22.20 -0.25
C GLU A 50 -17.07 -22.16 1.19
N HIS A 51 -17.15 -23.30 1.87
CA HIS A 51 -16.59 -23.43 3.21
C HIS A 51 -15.06 -23.37 3.14
N PHE A 52 -14.48 -22.30 3.69
CA PHE A 52 -13.03 -22.25 3.90
C PHE A 52 -12.65 -23.03 5.16
N ALA A 53 -11.90 -24.11 4.99
CA ALA A 53 -11.37 -24.88 6.12
C ALA A 53 -10.27 -24.08 6.83
N TYR A 54 -10.48 -23.80 8.12
CA TYR A 54 -9.50 -23.10 8.95
C TYR A 54 -8.36 -24.05 9.34
N ASN A 55 -7.24 -24.00 8.60
CA ASN A 55 -6.05 -24.83 8.82
C ASN A 55 -5.00 -24.19 9.73
N ALA A 56 -5.28 -23.03 10.34
CA ALA A 56 -4.30 -22.35 11.19
C ALA A 56 -4.17 -22.96 12.60
N LYS A 57 -4.88 -24.05 12.88
CA LYS A 57 -4.67 -24.85 14.11
C LYS A 57 -3.27 -25.47 14.16
N ASP A 58 -2.70 -25.81 13.00
CA ASP A 58 -1.36 -26.38 12.89
C ASP A 58 -0.26 -25.32 12.77
N LEU A 59 -0.64 -24.05 12.61
CA LEU A 59 0.28 -22.93 12.60
C LEU A 59 0.58 -22.46 14.03
N ARG A 60 1.77 -21.89 14.22
CA ARG A 60 2.14 -21.24 15.48
C ARG A 60 1.15 -20.11 15.80
N SER A 61 0.74 -20.01 17.07
CA SER A 61 -0.07 -18.89 17.55
C SER A 61 0.67 -17.55 17.44
N PRO A 62 0.06 -16.52 16.82
CA PRO A 62 0.66 -15.17 16.71
C PRO A 62 0.67 -14.41 18.05
N PHE A 63 0.00 -14.93 19.08
CA PHE A 63 -0.10 -14.31 20.41
C PHE A 63 0.89 -14.89 21.43
N VAL A 64 1.72 -15.84 21.00
CA VAL A 64 2.79 -16.42 21.81
C VAL A 64 4.11 -15.84 21.34
N ALA A 65 4.91 -15.32 22.27
CA ALA A 65 6.23 -14.78 21.96
C ALA A 65 7.06 -15.80 21.16
N PRO A 66 7.85 -15.37 20.16
CA PRO A 66 8.80 -16.21 19.45
C PRO A 66 9.67 -16.98 20.44
N GLU A 67 9.83 -18.29 20.22
CA GLU A 67 10.91 -19.01 20.88
C GLU A 67 12.17 -18.58 20.13
N PRO A 68 13.30 -18.38 20.83
CA PRO A 68 14.55 -18.14 20.14
C PRO A 68 14.80 -19.34 19.23
N GLU A 69 14.61 -19.15 17.92
CA GLU A 69 15.10 -20.12 16.95
C GLU A 69 16.58 -20.32 17.29
N ILE A 70 16.99 -21.57 17.43
CA ILE A 70 18.41 -21.89 17.43
C ILE A 70 18.86 -21.50 16.03
N ILE A 71 19.26 -20.23 15.87
CA ILE A 71 19.99 -19.76 14.72
C ILE A 71 21.27 -20.57 14.79
N GLN A 72 21.25 -21.73 14.13
CA GLN A 72 22.45 -22.46 13.88
C GLN A 72 23.26 -21.48 13.05
N ASN A 73 24.25 -20.85 13.69
CA ASN A 73 25.22 -19.96 13.07
C ASN A 73 26.11 -20.73 12.07
N LYS A 74 25.54 -21.68 11.31
CA LYS A 74 26.09 -22.11 10.04
C LYS A 74 25.70 -21.06 9.01
N LEU A 75 26.34 -19.89 9.15
CA LEU A 75 26.73 -19.11 7.99
C LEU A 75 27.51 -20.09 7.12
N THR A 76 26.86 -20.63 6.08
CA THR A 76 27.56 -21.38 5.05
C THR A 76 28.54 -20.38 4.45
N GLN A 77 29.81 -20.45 4.88
CA GLN A 77 30.85 -19.56 4.37
C GLN A 77 30.91 -19.76 2.87
N VAL A 78 30.31 -18.83 2.14
CA VAL A 78 30.41 -18.76 0.69
C VAL A 78 31.90 -18.49 0.41
N LYS A 79 32.58 -19.47 -0.17
CA LYS A 79 34.06 -19.56 -0.29
C LYS A 79 34.75 -18.38 -1.00
N ASN A 80 34.03 -17.34 -1.42
CA ASN A 80 34.55 -16.19 -2.16
C ASN A 80 33.94 -14.84 -1.71
N CYS A 81 33.38 -14.75 -0.50
CA CYS A 81 32.93 -13.46 0.03
C CYS A 81 34.00 -12.88 0.97
N LEU A 82 34.30 -11.58 0.80
CA LEU A 82 35.07 -10.79 1.77
C LEU A 82 34.26 -10.66 3.06
N HIS A 83 34.26 -11.72 3.87
CA HIS A 83 33.60 -11.74 5.16
C HIS A 83 34.64 -11.47 6.26
N PRO A 84 34.36 -10.58 7.22
CA PRO A 84 35.21 -10.40 8.40
C PRO A 84 35.35 -11.73 9.16
N ASP A 85 36.50 -11.95 9.77
CA ASP A 85 36.75 -13.15 10.57
C ASP A 85 35.79 -13.21 11.77
N PRO A 86 34.86 -14.18 11.84
CA PRO A 86 33.87 -14.28 12.92
C PRO A 86 34.45 -14.79 14.23
N GLU A 87 35.64 -15.41 14.21
CA GLU A 87 36.30 -15.94 15.41
C GLU A 87 37.16 -14.87 16.13
N ARG A 88 37.36 -13.71 15.50
CA ARG A 88 38.13 -12.60 16.06
C ARG A 88 37.43 -12.00 17.28
N VAL A 89 38.22 -11.68 18.31
CA VAL A 89 37.76 -10.89 19.46
C VAL A 89 37.35 -9.47 19.01
N ARG A 90 36.11 -9.08 19.29
CA ARG A 90 35.58 -7.74 19.01
C ARG A 90 36.24 -6.68 19.90
N GLN A 91 36.47 -5.51 19.33
CA GLN A 91 37.05 -4.33 19.98
C GLN A 91 35.94 -3.46 20.61
N PRO A 92 36.28 -2.61 21.59
CA PRO A 92 35.29 -1.80 22.32
C PRO A 92 34.43 -0.87 21.46
N LEU A 93 34.95 -0.39 20.32
CA LEU A 93 34.23 0.52 19.42
C LEU A 93 33.28 -0.18 18.45
N GLU A 94 33.29 -1.51 18.39
CA GLU A 94 32.42 -2.31 17.51
C GLU A 94 30.99 -2.47 18.08
N LYS A 95 30.79 -2.10 19.35
CA LYS A 95 29.47 -2.08 19.98
C LYS A 95 28.65 -0.82 19.63
N TYR A 96 29.29 0.19 19.04
CA TYR A 96 28.65 1.46 18.70
C TYR A 96 28.38 1.51 17.19
N PRO A 97 27.20 1.98 16.75
CA PRO A 97 26.96 2.32 15.35
C PRO A 97 27.95 3.39 14.88
N LEU A 98 28.32 3.37 13.60
CA LEU A 98 29.30 4.33 13.05
C LEU A 98 28.82 5.79 13.20
N ASP A 99 27.53 6.03 13.04
CA ASP A 99 26.91 7.37 13.18
C ASP A 99 27.02 7.93 14.62
N ASN A 100 27.24 7.05 15.60
CA ASN A 100 27.42 7.38 17.01
C ASN A 100 28.90 7.58 17.39
N LEU A 101 29.81 7.51 16.43
CA LEU A 101 31.25 7.71 16.62
C LEU A 101 31.66 9.05 16.01
N ALA A 102 32.42 9.85 16.77
CA ALA A 102 32.91 11.14 16.30
C ALA A 102 34.44 11.19 16.34
N MET A 103 35.09 11.48 15.21
CA MET A 103 36.53 11.73 15.17
C MET A 103 36.84 13.10 15.76
N LYS A 104 37.62 13.14 16.84
CA LYS A 104 38.02 14.39 17.52
C LYS A 104 39.37 14.93 17.07
N GLY A 105 40.22 14.08 16.52
CA GLY A 105 41.52 14.49 16.02
C GLY A 105 42.48 13.31 15.87
N THR A 106 43.76 13.63 15.71
CA THR A 106 44.84 12.66 15.61
C THR A 106 45.97 13.05 16.56
N ILE A 107 46.68 12.05 17.07
CA ILE A 107 47.90 12.24 17.85
C ILE A 107 49.00 11.39 17.22
N GLY A 108 50.19 11.97 17.09
CA GLY A 108 51.36 11.28 16.55
C GLY A 108 52.49 11.31 17.57
N SER A 109 53.12 10.17 17.83
CA SER A 109 54.35 10.08 18.63
C SER A 109 55.21 8.90 18.18
N ASN A 110 56.52 9.10 18.10
CA ASN A 110 57.50 8.05 17.74
C ASN A 110 57.15 7.28 16.45
N GLY A 111 56.71 7.99 15.41
CA GLY A 111 56.37 7.41 14.10
C GLY A 111 55.06 6.62 14.06
N LYS A 112 54.26 6.63 15.13
CA LYS A 112 52.92 6.05 15.17
C LYS A 112 51.87 7.15 15.24
N THR A 113 50.84 7.00 14.41
CA THR A 113 49.68 7.91 14.36
C THR A 113 48.46 7.18 14.91
N TRP A 114 47.75 7.81 15.83
CA TRP A 114 46.48 7.35 16.36
C TRP A 114 45.39 8.37 16.04
N ALA A 115 44.20 7.89 15.68
CA ALA A 115 43.00 8.70 15.64
C ALA A 115 42.30 8.64 17.01
N LEU A 116 41.75 9.78 17.42
CA LEU A 116 40.95 9.94 18.62
C LEU A 116 39.47 9.91 18.24
N ILE A 117 38.75 8.90 18.72
CA ILE A 117 37.33 8.69 18.45
C ILE A 117 36.57 8.79 19.77
N THR A 118 35.50 9.58 19.79
CA THR A 118 34.55 9.64 20.90
C THR A 118 33.33 8.79 20.58
N ALA A 119 32.91 7.95 21.52
CA ALA A 119 31.68 7.17 21.40
C ALA A 119 30.47 7.87 22.04
N ALA A 120 29.27 7.30 21.87
CA ALA A 120 28.02 7.84 22.41
C ALA A 120 27.99 7.98 23.94
N ASP A 121 28.82 7.23 24.65
CA ASP A 121 29.02 7.32 26.11
C ASP A 121 30.00 8.45 26.51
N ASN A 122 30.40 9.31 25.56
CA ASN A 122 31.40 10.36 25.70
C ASN A 122 32.81 9.87 26.10
N THR A 123 33.10 8.57 25.96
CA THR A 123 34.44 8.04 26.19
C THR A 123 35.35 8.28 25.00
N LEU A 124 36.63 8.58 25.27
CA LEU A 124 37.64 8.84 24.23
C LEU A 124 38.51 7.59 24.04
N HIS A 125 38.53 7.08 22.81
CA HIS A 125 39.30 5.93 22.41
C HIS A 125 40.39 6.30 21.41
N ARG A 126 41.54 5.64 21.52
CA ARG A 126 42.64 5.71 20.55
C ARG A 126 42.53 4.52 19.60
N VAL A 127 42.57 4.76 18.31
CA VAL A 127 42.57 3.72 17.26
C VAL A 127 43.73 3.94 16.30
N SER A 128 44.27 2.84 15.79
CA SER A 128 45.37 2.83 14.81
C SER A 128 44.99 1.94 13.63
N ILE A 129 45.87 1.88 12.63
CA ILE A 129 45.73 0.95 11.49
C ILE A 129 45.53 -0.48 12.03
N GLY A 130 44.52 -1.19 11.49
CA GLY A 130 44.11 -2.52 11.92
C GLY A 130 43.09 -2.56 13.06
N SER A 131 42.76 -1.41 13.68
CA SER A 131 41.63 -1.32 14.61
C SER A 131 40.29 -1.50 13.90
N TYR A 132 39.28 -1.93 14.65
CA TYR A 132 37.91 -2.11 14.18
C TYR A 132 36.95 -1.22 14.95
N LEU A 133 35.98 -0.66 14.25
CA LEU A 133 34.94 0.21 14.80
C LEU A 133 33.63 0.04 14.02
N GLY A 134 32.52 0.42 14.65
CA GLY A 134 31.21 0.27 14.03
C GLY A 134 30.65 -1.14 14.17
N THR A 135 29.34 -1.27 14.07
CA THR A 135 28.61 -2.54 14.17
C THR A 135 28.78 -3.49 12.98
N TYR A 136 29.42 -3.01 11.90
CA TYR A 136 29.57 -3.71 10.62
C TYR A 136 31.05 -3.95 10.25
N ASP A 137 31.88 -4.31 11.24
CA ASP A 137 33.28 -4.72 11.04
C ASP A 137 34.16 -3.69 10.28
N GLY A 138 33.96 -2.40 10.56
CA GLY A 138 34.72 -1.32 9.92
C GLY A 138 36.18 -1.34 10.32
N LYS A 139 37.08 -1.72 9.41
CA LYS A 139 38.53 -1.78 9.64
C LYS A 139 39.22 -0.48 9.26
N VAL A 140 40.10 0.04 10.13
CA VAL A 140 41.00 1.16 9.82
C VAL A 140 42.16 0.66 8.95
N SER A 141 42.30 1.19 7.73
CA SER A 141 43.38 0.86 6.78
C SER A 141 44.26 2.06 6.47
#